data_AF-X1IAA2-F1
#
_entry.id   AF-X1IAA2-F1
#
_cell.length_a   1.000
_cell.length_b   1.000
_cell.length_c   1.000
_cell.angle_alpha   90.00
_cell.angle_beta   90.00
_cell.angle_gamma   90.00
#
_symmetry.space_group_name_H-M   'P 1'
#
loop_
_entity.id
_entity.type
_entity.pdbx_description
1 polymer ?
#
loop_
_entity_poly.entity_id
_entity_poly.type
_entity_poly.pdbx_seq_one_letter_code
_entity_poly.pdbx_strand_id
1 'polypeptide(L)' 'MDKDKIERGVKLFLEGIGENPERLGIKETSARVARMCEDILAGIGEDPRKVLTILRGE' A
#
# COMPACT_ATOMS: atom_id res chain seq x y z
N MET A 1 -1.93 -4.72 8.52
CA MET A 1 -0.93 -3.79 7.93
C MET A 1 -0.80 -2.57 8.81
N ASP A 2 0.40 -1.98 8.90
CA ASP A 2 0.68 -0.80 9.72
C ASP A 2 0.62 0.48 8.86
N LYS A 3 -0.50 1.22 8.96
CA LYS A 3 -0.75 2.44 8.17
C LYS A 3 0.17 3.59 8.55
N ASP A 4 0.31 3.86 9.84
CA ASP A 4 1.13 4.96 10.34
C ASP A 4 2.58 4.82 9.89
N LYS A 5 3.10 3.59 9.86
CA LYS A 5 4.44 3.31 9.33
C LYS A 5 4.55 3.56 7.84
N ILE A 6 3.53 3.21 7.05
CA ILE A 6 3.48 3.50 5.62
C ILE A 6 3.41 5.01 5.38
N GLU A 7 2.52 5.72 6.06
CA GLU A 7 2.36 7.17 5.91
C GLU A 7 3.68 7.92 6.20
N ARG A 8 4.37 7.55 7.29
CA ARG A 8 5.69 8.09 7.62
C ARG A 8 6.71 7.77 6.52
N GLY A 9 6.74 6.54 6.02
CA GLY A 9 7.64 6.13 4.94
C GLY A 9 7.42 6.91 3.65
N VAL A 10 6.15 7.14 3.28
CA VAL A 10 5.79 7.93 2.09
C VAL A 10 6.16 9.40 2.29
N LYS A 11 5.96 9.96 3.49
CA LYS A 11 6.38 11.33 3.80
C LYS A 11 7.90 11.49 3.64
N LEU A 12 8.68 10.57 4.20
CA LEU A 12 10.14 10.55 4.06
C LEU A 12 10.59 10.38 2.60
N PHE A 13 9.88 9.56 1.82
CA PHE A 13 10.17 9.41 0.39
C PHE A 13 9.96 10.73 -0.36
N LEU A 14 8.84 11.42 -0.14
CA LEU A 14 8.54 12.72 -0.75
C LEU A 14 9.60 13.76 -0.38
N GLU A 15 9.99 13.84 0.88
CA GLU A 15 11.08 14.71 1.34
C GLU A 15 12.40 14.35 0.65
N GLY A 16 12.71 13.06 0.55
CA GLY A 16 13.94 12.55 -0.05
C GLY A 16 14.10 12.85 -1.54
N ILE A 17 13.00 13.00 -2.27
CA ILE A 17 13.02 13.41 -3.70
C ILE A 17 12.94 14.93 -3.88
N GLY A 18 12.92 15.71 -2.79
CA GLY A 18 12.87 17.18 -2.82
C GLY A 18 11.47 17.78 -2.92
N GLU A 19 10.40 17.00 -2.72
CA GLU A 19 9.04 17.51 -2.64
C GLU A 19 8.74 18.11 -1.26
N ASN A 20 7.79 19.05 -1.20
CA ASN A 20 7.23 19.54 0.05
C ASN A 20 5.95 18.75 0.40
N PRO A 21 5.94 17.88 1.44
CA PRO A 21 4.77 17.10 1.80
C PRO A 21 3.55 17.92 2.20
N GLU A 22 3.73 19.18 2.63
CA GLU A 22 2.63 20.05 3.06
C GLU A 22 1.97 20.82 1.90
N ARG A 23 2.47 20.68 0.66
CA ARG A 23 1.87 21.33 -0.52
C ARG A 23 0.46 20.79 -0.76
N LEU A 24 -0.49 21.69 -1.05
CA LEU A 24 -1.92 21.37 -1.18
C LEU A 24 -2.21 20.17 -2.10
N GLY A 25 -1.48 20.05 -3.22
CA GLY A 25 -1.68 18.97 -4.20
C GLY A 25 -1.30 17.56 -3.72
N ILE A 26 -0.43 17.44 -2.70
CA ILE A 26 0.03 16.14 -2.18
C ILE A 26 -0.05 16.00 -0.66
N LYS A 27 -0.63 16.96 0.05
CA LYS A 27 -0.78 16.88 1.51
C LYS A 27 -1.41 15.57 1.98
N GLU A 28 -2.41 15.11 1.24
CA GLU A 28 -3.13 13.85 1.53
C GLU A 28 -2.51 12.61 0.86
N THR A 29 -1.38 12.75 0.16
CA THR A 29 -0.78 11.64 -0.61
C THR A 29 -0.35 10.49 0.29
N SER A 30 0.34 10.75 1.41
CA SER A 30 0.78 9.70 2.32
C SER A 30 -0.39 8.84 2.81
N ALA A 31 -1.48 9.49 3.25
CA ALA A 31 -2.69 8.80 3.71
C ALA A 31 -3.40 8.04 2.57
N ARG A 32 -3.46 8.61 1.36
CA ARG A 32 -4.00 7.90 0.18
C ARG A 32 -3.19 6.65 -0.17
N VAL A 33 -1.86 6.73 -0.10
CA VAL A 33 -0.99 5.58 -0.36
C VAL A 33 -1.17 4.50 0.69
N ALA A 34 -1.26 4.86 1.98
CA ALA A 34 -1.51 3.89 3.04
C ALA A 34 -2.84 3.13 2.85
N ARG A 35 -3.91 3.83 2.41
CA ARG A 35 -5.19 3.18 2.04
C ARG A 35 -5.06 2.29 0.82
N MET A 36 -4.42 2.79 -0.25
CA MET A 36 -4.19 2.00 -1.47
C MET A 36 -3.44 0.69 -1.18
N CYS A 37 -2.45 0.72 -0.29
CA CYS A 37 -1.70 -0.47 0.09
C CYS A 37 -2.62 -1.56 0.66
N GLU A 38 -3.68 -1.22 1.40
CA GLU A 38 -4.64 -2.21 1.93
C GLU A 38 -5.31 -3.01 0.83
N ASP A 39 -5.67 -2.34 -0.25
CA ASP A 39 -6.37 -2.99 -1.35
C ASP A 39 -5.41 -3.82 -2.20
N ILE A 40 -4.29 -3.22 -2.64
CA ILE A 40 -3.40 -3.89 -3.60
C ILE A 40 -2.55 -4.99 -2.96
N LEU A 41 -2.31 -4.92 -1.64
CA LEU A 41 -1.57 -5.93 -0.88
C LEU A 41 -2.48 -6.80 0.00
N ALA A 42 -3.79 -6.78 -0.24
CA ALA A 42 -4.77 -7.54 0.54
C ALA A 42 -4.48 -9.06 0.61
N GLY A 43 -3.75 -9.60 -0.38
CA GLY A 43 -3.36 -11.01 -0.40
C GLY A 43 -2.21 -11.40 0.53
N ILE A 44 -1.50 -10.44 1.14
CA ILE A 44 -0.39 -10.76 2.07
C ILE A 44 -0.95 -11.46 3.32
N GLY A 45 -0.53 -12.70 3.55
CA GLY A 45 -0.97 -13.50 4.68
C GLY A 45 -2.29 -14.25 4.44
N GLU A 46 -2.92 -14.08 3.27
CA GLU A 46 -4.10 -14.85 2.90
C GLU A 46 -3.73 -16.24 2.38
N ASP A 47 -4.60 -17.21 2.65
CA ASP A 47 -4.45 -18.58 2.14
C ASP A 47 -4.88 -18.63 0.67
N PRO A 48 -3.98 -18.92 -0.27
CA PRO A 48 -4.32 -18.96 -1.69
C PRO A 48 -5.33 -20.06 -2.02
N ARG A 49 -5.46 -21.12 -1.19
CA ARG A 49 -6.45 -22.19 -1.40
C ARG A 49 -7.90 -21.70 -1.34
N LYS A 50 -8.16 -20.52 -0.76
CA LYS A 50 -9.48 -19.89 -0.75
C LYS A 50 -9.93 -19.43 -2.14
N VAL A 51 -8.98 -19.17 -3.05
CA VAL A 51 -9.25 -18.60 -4.38
C VAL A 51 -8.73 -19.46 -5.53
N LEU A 52 -7.94 -20.50 -5.23
CA LEU A 52 -7.41 -21.43 -6.23
C LEU A 52 -8.33 -22.64 -6.39
N THR A 53 -8.64 -22.98 -7.64
CA THR A 53 -9.28 -24.25 -8.01
C THR A 53 -8.24 -25.20 -8.58
N ILE A 54 -8.12 -26.39 -8.01
CA ILE A 54 -7.22 -27.42 -8.52
C ILE A 54 -7.89 -28.12 -9.70
N LEU A 55 -7.29 -28.00 -10.89
CA LEU A 55 -7.65 -28.81 -12.05
C LEU A 55 -6.83 -30.09 -12.03
N ARG A 56 -7.48 -31.25 -12.12
CA ARG A 56 -6.79 -32.53 -12.30
C ARG A 56 -6.68 -32.82 -13.78
N GLY A 57 -5.47 -33.05 -14.28
CA GLY A 57 -5.24 -33.56 -15.63
C GLY A 57 -5.56 -35.05 -15.70
N GLU A 58 -6.12 -35.47 -16.84
CA GLU A 58 -6.32 -36.89 -17.21
C GLU A 58 -4.99 -37.60 -17.50
#